data_AF-A0A1F3V8Q5-F1
#
_entry.id   AF-A0A1F3V8Q5-F1
#
_cell.length_a   1.000
_cell.length_b   1.000
_cell.length_c   1.000
_cell.angle_alpha   90.00
_cell.angle_beta   90.00
_cell.angle_gamma   90.00
#
_symmetry.space_group_name_H-M   'P 1'
#
loop_
_entity.id
_entity.type
_entity.pdbx_description
1 polymer ?
#
loop_
_entity_poly.entity_id
_entity_poly.type
_entity_poly.pdbx_seq_one_letter_code
_entity_poly.pdbx_strand_id
1 'polypeptide(L)'
;MFSPNNEPEIHKNVKNFLARLQFGLNLSDNELADYMGYRLVDFEQHVRKTFDISINHLARLAESFNVGVENIIQGTADVSQLIKRFQGDVYCLPERYQIFSKSKMEVARYTLGFIEDSFGVDTKQMVMRQLQLSDQLIFSDCHEINLLLAVDICERIAKLPHGQEMLMQMGRNFHERNKEQQWANAVREIEKYGELYSFFSEVVVPNYVEKNFKWQVQKVENGSLIITGTPEVELLEMLGKENVCKKSMAHLRAGFLSSVAQFAGQDPLWAELLYSTADGYDCEAYRIHFSGDVKFRKNIM
;
A
#
# COMPACT_ATOMS: atom_id res chain seq x y z
N MET A 1 -46.73 0.83 -10.95
CA MET A 1 -46.52 0.76 -9.49
C MET A 1 -45.03 0.60 -9.26
N PHE A 2 -44.33 1.67 -8.95
CA PHE A 2 -42.92 1.62 -8.55
C PHE A 2 -42.86 1.15 -7.09
N SER A 3 -42.05 0.15 -6.80
CA SER A 3 -41.86 -0.34 -5.44
C SER A 3 -41.24 0.78 -4.57
N PRO A 4 -41.76 1.10 -3.37
CA PRO A 4 -41.30 2.24 -2.57
C PRO A 4 -39.91 2.10 -1.92
N ASN A 5 -39.22 0.97 -2.08
CA ASN A 5 -38.17 0.57 -1.14
C ASN A 5 -36.75 0.40 -1.72
N ASN A 6 -36.47 0.90 -2.93
CA ASN A 6 -35.09 0.92 -3.42
C ASN A 6 -34.50 2.33 -3.30
N GLU A 7 -34.14 2.71 -2.08
CA GLU A 7 -33.21 3.82 -1.90
C GLU A 7 -31.91 3.51 -2.66
N PRO A 8 -31.40 4.42 -3.50
CA PRO A 8 -30.12 4.20 -4.18
C PRO A 8 -29.03 3.86 -3.17
N GLU A 9 -28.21 2.85 -3.47
CA GLU A 9 -27.16 2.39 -2.56
C GLU A 9 -26.21 3.52 -2.12
N ILE A 10 -25.93 4.45 -3.02
CA ILE A 10 -25.17 5.68 -2.74
C ILE A 10 -25.83 6.51 -1.63
N HIS A 11 -27.15 6.70 -1.68
CA HIS A 11 -27.86 7.50 -0.69
C HIS A 11 -27.78 6.85 0.69
N LYS A 12 -27.98 5.53 0.75
CA LYS A 12 -27.84 4.74 1.97
C LYS A 12 -26.42 4.88 2.56
N ASN A 13 -25.39 4.79 1.71
CA ASN A 13 -24.00 4.89 2.15
C ASN A 13 -23.68 6.27 2.73
N VAL A 14 -24.10 7.35 2.04
CA VAL A 14 -23.90 8.73 2.51
C VAL A 14 -24.69 8.98 3.80
N LYS A 15 -25.95 8.53 3.91
CA LYS A 15 -26.75 8.64 5.16
C LYS A 15 -26.05 7.97 6.34
N ASN A 16 -25.61 6.73 6.14
CA ASN A 16 -24.94 5.96 7.18
C ASN A 16 -23.62 6.61 7.61
N PHE A 17 -22.84 7.13 6.67
CA PHE A 17 -21.62 7.87 6.96
C PHE A 17 -21.90 9.10 7.82
N LEU A 18 -22.82 9.96 7.39
CA LEU A 18 -23.19 11.18 8.11
C LEU A 18 -23.70 10.87 9.52
N ALA A 19 -24.60 9.90 9.66
CA ALA A 19 -25.16 9.51 10.94
C ALA A 19 -24.09 8.98 11.91
N ARG A 20 -23.20 8.10 11.44
CA ARG A 20 -22.11 7.54 12.26
C ARG A 20 -21.09 8.60 12.66
N LEU A 21 -20.72 9.48 11.73
CA LEU A 21 -19.77 10.55 11.99
C LEU A 21 -20.35 11.55 12.99
N GLN A 22 -21.59 11.99 12.77
CA GLN A 22 -22.29 12.92 13.65
C GLN A 22 -22.43 12.37 15.06
N PHE A 23 -22.88 11.11 15.18
CA PHE A 23 -23.03 10.45 16.48
C PHE A 23 -21.67 10.26 17.18
N GLY A 24 -20.66 9.78 16.46
CA GLY A 24 -19.36 9.47 17.04
C GLY A 24 -18.55 10.69 17.47
N LEU A 25 -18.78 11.85 16.83
CA LEU A 25 -18.17 13.12 17.19
C LEU A 25 -19.08 14.05 18.00
N ASN A 26 -20.31 13.62 18.29
CA ASN A 26 -21.33 14.44 18.93
C ASN A 26 -21.54 15.81 18.26
N LEU A 27 -21.55 15.83 16.91
CA LEU A 27 -21.71 17.06 16.13
C LEU A 27 -23.20 17.48 16.10
N SER A 28 -23.45 18.75 16.39
CA SER A 28 -24.73 19.39 16.11
C SER A 28 -25.00 19.49 14.60
N ASP A 29 -26.25 19.68 14.22
CA ASP A 29 -26.63 19.93 12.82
C ASP A 29 -25.95 21.17 12.26
N ASN A 30 -25.68 22.17 13.10
CA ASN A 30 -24.96 23.37 12.69
C ASN A 30 -23.49 23.07 12.37
N GLU A 31 -22.78 22.33 13.24
CA GLU A 31 -21.39 21.96 12.97
C GLU A 31 -21.26 21.08 11.73
N LEU A 32 -22.17 20.12 11.55
CA LEU A 32 -22.16 19.28 10.36
C LEU A 32 -22.47 20.09 9.09
N ALA A 33 -23.40 21.05 9.15
CA ALA A 33 -23.67 21.98 8.06
C ALA A 33 -22.43 22.80 7.71
N ASP A 34 -21.70 23.30 8.72
CA ASP A 34 -20.47 24.08 8.53
C ASP A 34 -19.39 23.25 7.79
N TYR A 35 -19.16 21.99 8.19
CA TYR A 35 -18.22 21.10 7.49
C TYR A 35 -18.62 20.79 6.05
N MET A 36 -19.92 20.69 5.78
CA MET A 36 -20.44 20.50 4.41
C MET A 36 -20.47 21.82 3.61
N GLY A 37 -20.26 22.96 4.26
CA GLY A 37 -20.36 24.29 3.67
C GLY A 37 -21.80 24.67 3.29
N TYR A 38 -22.78 24.22 4.07
CA TYR A 38 -24.18 24.65 4.00
C TYR A 38 -24.45 25.78 4.99
N ARG A 39 -25.45 26.62 4.70
CA ARG A 39 -26.17 27.35 5.76
C ARG A 39 -27.11 26.37 6.45
N LEU A 40 -27.32 26.51 7.77
CA LEU A 40 -28.16 25.58 8.54
C LEU A 40 -29.57 25.36 7.93
N VAL A 41 -30.22 26.42 7.46
CA VAL A 41 -31.55 26.33 6.81
C VAL A 41 -31.51 25.45 5.55
N ASP A 42 -30.47 25.60 4.74
CA ASP A 42 -30.28 24.81 3.53
C ASP A 42 -29.95 23.35 3.90
N PHE A 43 -29.16 23.13 4.96
CA PHE A 43 -28.86 21.79 5.47
C PHE A 43 -30.12 21.06 5.95
N GLU A 44 -30.98 21.70 6.75
CA GLU A 44 -32.24 21.10 7.20
C GLU A 44 -33.16 20.74 6.03
N GLN A 45 -33.21 21.59 5.01
CA GLN A 45 -34.01 21.34 3.82
C GLN A 45 -33.44 20.19 2.97
N HIS A 46 -32.17 20.28 2.60
CA HIS A 46 -31.55 19.40 1.63
C HIS A 46 -31.08 18.08 2.25
N VAL A 47 -30.53 18.08 3.46
CA VAL A 47 -29.97 16.88 4.08
C VAL A 47 -31.01 16.13 4.92
N ARG A 48 -31.81 16.84 5.74
CA ARG A 48 -32.76 16.19 6.65
C ARG A 48 -34.09 15.83 5.98
N LYS A 49 -34.64 16.73 5.14
CA LYS A 49 -35.98 16.53 4.55
C LYS A 49 -35.95 15.81 3.21
N THR A 50 -35.14 16.27 2.25
CA THR A 50 -35.17 15.75 0.88
C THR A 50 -34.05 14.76 0.56
N PHE A 51 -33.00 14.73 1.37
CA PHE A 51 -31.77 14.00 1.12
C PHE A 51 -31.20 14.23 -0.29
N ASP A 52 -31.05 15.50 -0.64
CA ASP A 52 -30.49 15.99 -1.90
C ASP A 52 -29.16 16.68 -1.62
N ILE A 53 -28.07 15.92 -1.65
CA ILE A 53 -26.73 16.40 -1.32
C ILE A 53 -25.92 16.52 -2.59
N SER A 54 -25.48 17.73 -2.92
CA SER A 54 -24.57 17.92 -4.06
C SER A 54 -23.19 17.30 -3.77
N ILE A 55 -22.55 16.79 -4.82
CA ILE A 55 -21.21 16.21 -4.73
C ILE A 55 -20.18 17.21 -4.17
N ASN A 56 -20.38 18.51 -4.41
CA ASN A 56 -19.48 19.55 -3.92
C ASN A 56 -19.56 19.70 -2.39
N HIS A 57 -20.76 19.59 -1.80
CA HIS A 57 -20.92 19.61 -0.35
C HIS A 57 -20.35 18.35 0.31
N LEU A 58 -20.51 17.20 -0.35
CA LEU A 58 -19.89 15.96 0.08
C LEU A 58 -18.35 16.03 -0.01
N ALA A 59 -17.81 16.67 -1.06
CA ALA A 59 -16.38 16.89 -1.22
C ALA A 59 -15.78 17.76 -0.12
N ARG A 60 -16.45 18.86 0.26
CA ARG A 60 -16.02 19.71 1.37
C ARG A 60 -15.97 18.97 2.70
N LEU A 61 -16.99 18.16 2.97
CA LEU A 61 -17.00 17.29 4.15
C LEU A 61 -15.84 16.31 4.11
N ALA A 62 -15.64 15.63 2.98
CA ALA A 62 -14.59 14.64 2.81
C ALA A 62 -13.19 15.25 3.01
N GLU A 63 -12.96 16.47 2.51
CA GLU A 63 -11.73 17.23 2.75
C GLU A 63 -11.52 17.57 4.22
N SER A 64 -12.57 18.02 4.91
CA SER A 64 -12.51 18.38 6.33
C SER A 64 -12.10 17.20 7.22
N PHE A 65 -12.46 15.98 6.84
CA PHE A 65 -12.12 14.74 7.54
C PHE A 65 -10.95 13.97 6.90
N ASN A 66 -10.30 14.54 5.88
CA ASN A 66 -9.18 13.93 5.16
C ASN A 66 -9.47 12.50 4.65
N VAL A 67 -10.66 12.33 4.05
CA VAL A 67 -11.14 11.06 3.47
C VAL A 67 -11.50 11.26 1.99
N GLY A 68 -11.31 10.24 1.15
CA GLY A 68 -11.78 10.27 -0.24
C GLY A 68 -13.31 10.27 -0.34
N VAL A 69 -13.88 11.12 -1.19
CA VAL A 69 -15.34 11.19 -1.44
C VAL A 69 -15.90 9.85 -1.92
N GLU A 70 -15.13 9.16 -2.75
CA GLU A 70 -15.43 7.83 -3.25
C GLU A 70 -15.62 6.81 -2.13
N ASN A 71 -14.87 6.92 -1.02
CA ASN A 71 -15.04 6.01 0.12
C ASN A 71 -16.39 6.24 0.81
N ILE A 72 -16.88 7.48 0.84
CA ILE A 72 -18.19 7.80 1.40
C ILE A 72 -19.30 7.26 0.48
N ILE A 73 -19.19 7.50 -0.82
CA ILE A 73 -20.16 7.04 -1.83
C ILE A 73 -20.25 5.50 -1.86
N GLN A 74 -19.10 4.82 -1.78
CA GLN A 74 -19.01 3.36 -1.80
C GLN A 74 -19.29 2.70 -0.44
N GLY A 75 -19.42 3.49 0.63
CA GLY A 75 -19.64 2.94 1.98
C GLY A 75 -18.41 2.26 2.59
N THR A 76 -17.21 2.55 2.08
CA THR A 76 -15.92 1.96 2.52
C THR A 76 -15.12 2.87 3.47
N ALA A 77 -15.68 4.03 3.82
CA ALA A 77 -15.09 4.93 4.81
C ALA A 77 -15.09 4.30 6.23
N ASP A 78 -13.92 4.23 6.84
CA ASP A 78 -13.71 3.78 8.21
C ASP A 78 -13.99 4.93 9.18
N VAL A 79 -15.27 5.14 9.47
CA VAL A 79 -15.73 6.23 10.33
C VAL A 79 -15.13 6.13 11.74
N SER A 80 -14.88 4.91 12.25
CA SER A 80 -14.26 4.71 13.56
C SER A 80 -12.85 5.29 13.60
N GLN A 81 -12.07 5.09 12.54
CA GLN A 81 -10.75 5.66 12.40
C GLN A 81 -10.78 7.19 12.25
N LEU A 82 -11.71 7.73 11.46
CA LEU A 82 -11.88 9.18 11.31
C LEU A 82 -12.21 9.86 12.64
N ILE A 83 -13.07 9.24 13.46
CA ILE A 83 -13.41 9.72 14.81
C ILE A 83 -12.16 9.78 15.69
N LYS A 84 -11.37 8.70 15.73
CA LYS A 84 -10.12 8.65 16.52
C LYS A 84 -9.14 9.74 16.11
N ARG A 85 -8.94 9.94 14.80
CA ARG A 85 -8.07 11.01 14.27
C ARG A 85 -8.54 12.38 14.69
N PHE A 86 -9.84 12.65 14.57
CA PHE A 86 -10.42 13.93 14.94
C PHE A 86 -10.27 14.20 16.45
N GLN A 87 -10.31 13.16 17.27
CA GLN A 87 -10.06 13.24 18.72
C GLN A 87 -8.58 13.32 19.11
N GLY A 88 -7.66 13.35 18.13
CA GLY A 88 -6.22 13.57 18.35
C GLY A 88 -5.33 12.34 18.19
N ASP A 89 -5.89 11.16 17.93
CA ASP A 89 -5.09 9.96 17.61
C ASP A 89 -4.62 10.00 16.15
N VAL A 90 -3.57 10.78 15.90
CA VAL A 90 -3.04 11.02 14.55
C VAL A 90 -2.30 9.81 13.98
N TYR A 91 -2.05 8.75 14.77
CA TYR A 91 -1.33 7.54 14.37
C TYR A 91 -2.25 6.34 14.14
N CYS A 92 -3.57 6.49 14.23
CA CYS A 92 -4.45 5.36 14.02
C CYS A 92 -4.53 4.93 12.54
N LEU A 93 -4.33 3.64 12.31
CA LEU A 93 -4.52 2.97 11.03
C LEU A 93 -6.01 2.66 10.79
N PRO A 94 -6.49 2.66 9.53
CA PRO A 94 -7.74 2.00 9.19
C PRO A 94 -7.76 0.54 9.65
N GLU A 95 -8.88 0.06 10.18
CA GLU A 95 -9.01 -1.28 10.79
C GLU A 95 -8.57 -2.39 9.82
N ARG A 96 -8.90 -2.24 8.54
CA ARG A 96 -8.53 -3.20 7.48
C ARG A 96 -7.02 -3.41 7.31
N TYR A 97 -6.18 -2.50 7.78
CA TYR A 97 -4.72 -2.61 7.69
C TYR A 97 -4.05 -3.06 8.99
N GLN A 98 -4.83 -3.30 10.05
CA GLN A 98 -4.32 -3.71 11.36
C GLN A 98 -4.36 -5.23 11.57
N ILE A 99 -5.18 -5.94 10.79
CA ILE A 99 -5.32 -7.39 10.91
C ILE A 99 -4.09 -8.06 10.31
N PHE A 100 -3.41 -8.93 11.07
CA PHE A 100 -2.21 -9.64 10.60
C PHE A 100 -1.10 -8.69 10.12
N SER A 101 -0.72 -7.72 10.97
CA SER A 101 0.32 -6.75 10.66
C SER A 101 1.73 -7.35 10.71
N LYS A 102 2.20 -7.93 9.60
CA LYS A 102 3.55 -8.50 9.45
C LYS A 102 4.47 -7.72 8.50
N SER A 103 4.05 -6.55 8.01
CA SER A 103 4.86 -5.63 7.19
C SER A 103 5.25 -4.37 7.98
N LYS A 104 6.42 -3.80 7.66
CA LYS A 104 6.82 -2.51 8.24
C LYS A 104 6.13 -1.34 7.52
N MET A 105 5.74 -0.30 8.27
CA MET A 105 5.19 0.95 7.70
C MET A 105 6.14 1.56 6.65
N GLU A 106 7.44 1.35 6.82
CA GLU A 106 8.49 1.76 5.90
C GLU A 106 8.22 1.33 4.44
N VAL A 107 7.60 0.15 4.22
CA VAL A 107 7.19 -0.30 2.88
C VAL A 107 6.13 0.62 2.28
N ALA A 108 5.11 0.99 3.05
CA ALA A 108 4.08 1.94 2.60
C ALA A 108 4.69 3.33 2.35
N ARG A 109 5.60 3.78 3.23
CA ARG A 109 6.34 5.04 3.05
C ARG A 109 7.11 5.06 1.72
N TYR A 110 7.77 3.96 1.37
CA TYR A 110 8.50 3.85 0.10
C TYR A 110 7.60 3.88 -1.13
N THR A 111 6.50 3.12 -1.10
CA THR A 111 5.55 3.11 -2.22
C THR A 111 4.87 4.47 -2.39
N LEU A 112 4.50 5.17 -1.31
CA LEU A 112 3.96 6.53 -1.37
C LEU A 112 5.00 7.56 -1.82
N GLY A 113 6.27 7.40 -1.40
CA GLY A 113 7.38 8.25 -1.85
C GLY A 113 7.62 8.12 -3.35
N PHE A 114 7.51 6.91 -3.92
CA PHE A 114 7.58 6.73 -5.37
C PHE A 114 6.46 7.46 -6.12
N ILE A 115 5.24 7.46 -5.57
CA ILE A 115 4.11 8.19 -6.16
C ILE A 115 4.39 9.69 -6.16
N GLU A 116 4.95 10.21 -5.06
CA GLU A 116 5.34 11.62 -4.98
C GLU A 116 6.41 11.98 -6.02
N ASP A 117 7.46 11.16 -6.13
CA ASP A 117 8.54 11.39 -7.10
C ASP A 117 8.04 11.35 -8.55
N SER A 118 7.08 10.47 -8.85
CA SER A 118 6.61 10.20 -10.22
C SER A 118 5.44 11.10 -10.65
N PHE A 119 4.57 11.48 -9.72
CA PHE A 119 3.29 12.14 -10.00
C PHE A 119 3.03 13.40 -9.18
N GLY A 120 3.97 13.79 -8.30
CA GLY A 120 3.86 14.96 -7.45
C GLY A 120 3.09 14.75 -6.14
N VAL A 121 3.24 15.73 -5.25
CA VAL A 121 2.69 15.73 -3.89
C VAL A 121 1.16 15.65 -3.85
N ASP A 122 0.47 16.31 -4.77
CA ASP A 122 -1.00 16.34 -4.82
C ASP A 122 -1.57 14.94 -5.09
N THR A 123 -0.92 14.18 -5.97
CA THR A 123 -1.30 12.79 -6.28
C THR A 123 -1.10 11.88 -5.08
N LYS A 124 0.04 12.02 -4.38
CA LYS A 124 0.28 11.30 -3.13
C LYS A 124 -0.80 11.61 -2.08
N GLN A 125 -1.13 12.88 -1.87
CA GLN A 125 -2.16 13.30 -0.91
C GLN A 125 -3.56 12.80 -1.28
N MET A 126 -3.89 12.78 -2.58
CA MET A 126 -5.10 12.13 -3.06
C MET A 126 -5.10 10.65 -2.68
N VAL A 127 -4.06 9.89 -3.02
CA VAL A 127 -3.95 8.45 -2.71
C VAL A 127 -4.06 8.20 -1.21
N MET A 128 -3.39 9.00 -0.38
CA MET A 128 -3.47 8.89 1.08
C MET A 128 -4.89 9.11 1.60
N ARG A 129 -5.66 10.05 1.05
CA ARG A 129 -7.10 10.23 1.36
C ARG A 129 -7.95 9.03 0.98
N GLN A 130 -7.70 8.40 -0.17
CA GLN A 130 -8.43 7.20 -0.60
C GLN A 130 -8.12 6.00 0.31
N LEU A 131 -6.87 5.93 0.79
CA LEU A 131 -6.42 4.90 1.73
C LEU A 131 -6.71 5.26 3.19
N GLN A 132 -7.24 6.46 3.46
CA GLN A 132 -7.62 6.97 4.77
C GLN A 132 -6.44 7.10 5.75
N LEU A 133 -5.27 7.47 5.23
CA LEU A 133 -4.03 7.62 5.99
C LEU A 133 -3.80 9.08 6.42
N SER A 134 -3.05 9.30 7.49
CA SER A 134 -2.55 10.61 7.90
C SER A 134 -1.07 10.75 7.53
N ASP A 135 -0.58 11.98 7.36
CA ASP A 135 0.85 12.22 7.17
C ASP A 135 1.66 11.76 8.40
N GLN A 136 1.17 12.05 9.61
CA GLN A 136 1.84 11.71 10.86
C GLN A 136 2.04 10.20 11.01
N LEU A 137 1.08 9.39 10.57
CA LEU A 137 1.17 7.93 10.56
C LEU A 137 2.31 7.44 9.67
N ILE A 138 2.45 7.98 8.46
CA ILE A 138 3.47 7.52 7.50
C ILE A 138 4.89 7.78 8.01
N PHE A 139 5.09 8.86 8.77
CA PHE A 139 6.38 9.18 9.39
C PHE A 139 6.63 8.46 10.72
N SER A 140 5.69 7.64 11.20
CA SER A 140 5.90 6.81 12.38
C SER A 140 6.72 5.55 12.03
N ASP A 141 7.83 5.33 12.71
CA ASP A 141 8.68 4.15 12.54
C ASP A 141 8.19 2.93 13.33
N CYS A 142 7.17 3.09 14.19
CA CYS A 142 6.78 2.07 15.17
C CYS A 142 5.61 1.18 14.71
N HIS A 143 4.96 1.46 13.59
CA HIS A 143 3.75 0.75 13.19
C HIS A 143 4.06 -0.41 12.24
N GLU A 144 3.57 -1.59 12.61
CA GLU A 144 3.41 -2.69 11.67
C GLU A 144 2.05 -2.56 10.99
N ILE A 145 2.05 -2.79 9.69
CA ILE A 145 0.88 -2.80 8.82
C ILE A 145 0.72 -4.19 8.22
N ASN A 146 -0.47 -4.52 7.76
CA ASN A 146 -0.62 -5.72 6.94
C ASN A 146 -0.30 -5.44 5.47
N LEU A 147 -0.20 -6.52 4.70
CA LEU A 147 0.17 -6.48 3.28
C LEU A 147 -0.83 -5.72 2.40
N LEU A 148 -2.10 -5.63 2.82
CA LEU A 148 -3.16 -5.03 1.99
C LEU A 148 -2.90 -3.56 1.68
N LEU A 149 -2.22 -2.83 2.57
CA LEU A 149 -1.88 -1.44 2.27
C LEU A 149 -0.96 -1.33 1.05
N ALA A 150 0.07 -2.18 0.96
CA ALA A 150 0.95 -2.22 -0.21
C ALA A 150 0.21 -2.71 -1.45
N VAL A 151 -0.67 -3.71 -1.31
CA VAL A 151 -1.52 -4.19 -2.40
C VAL A 151 -2.41 -3.07 -2.95
N ASP A 152 -3.11 -2.35 -2.09
CA ASP A 152 -4.05 -1.30 -2.49
C ASP A 152 -3.34 -0.15 -3.22
N ILE A 153 -2.09 0.14 -2.85
CA ILE A 153 -1.25 1.11 -3.56
C ILE A 153 -0.85 0.55 -4.94
N CYS A 154 -0.38 -0.70 -4.99
CA CYS A 154 0.09 -1.32 -6.23
C CYS A 154 -1.04 -1.51 -7.25
N GLU A 155 -2.23 -1.91 -6.82
CA GLU A 155 -3.41 -2.08 -7.68
C GLU A 155 -3.88 -0.74 -8.28
N ARG A 156 -3.60 0.39 -7.64
CA ARG A 156 -3.86 1.71 -8.22
C ARG A 156 -2.86 2.03 -9.33
N ILE A 157 -1.57 1.82 -9.08
CA ILE A 157 -0.52 2.03 -10.09
C ILE A 157 -0.74 1.09 -11.29
N ALA A 158 -1.14 -0.16 -11.04
CA ALA A 158 -1.39 -1.16 -12.09
C ALA A 158 -2.48 -0.73 -13.10
N LYS A 159 -3.40 0.15 -12.70
CA LYS A 159 -4.49 0.67 -13.56
C LYS A 159 -4.04 1.82 -14.47
N LEU A 160 -2.85 2.39 -14.25
CA LEU A 160 -2.32 3.47 -15.07
C LEU A 160 -1.72 2.92 -16.37
N PRO A 161 -1.61 3.76 -17.42
CA PRO A 161 -0.81 3.43 -18.59
C PRO A 161 0.62 3.04 -18.17
N HIS A 162 1.12 1.91 -18.68
CA HIS A 162 2.42 1.35 -18.30
C HIS A 162 2.56 0.95 -16.81
N GLY A 163 1.45 0.77 -16.08
CA GLY A 163 1.45 0.50 -14.64
C GLY A 163 2.32 -0.68 -14.20
N GLN A 164 2.41 -1.76 -15.00
CA GLN A 164 3.29 -2.89 -14.71
C GLN A 164 4.77 -2.49 -14.67
N GLU A 165 5.21 -1.68 -15.63
CA GLU A 165 6.59 -1.20 -15.68
C GLU A 165 6.87 -0.23 -14.54
N MET A 166 5.91 0.63 -14.20
CA MET A 166 6.01 1.51 -13.04
C MET A 166 6.14 0.72 -11.73
N LEU A 167 5.43 -0.39 -11.56
CA LEU A 167 5.56 -1.26 -10.38
C LEU A 167 6.96 -1.89 -10.31
N MET A 168 7.51 -2.33 -11.45
CA MET A 168 8.88 -2.84 -11.49
C MET A 168 9.90 -1.74 -11.15
N GLN A 169 9.72 -0.52 -11.66
CA GLN A 169 10.57 0.63 -11.31
C GLN A 169 10.46 0.99 -9.83
N MET A 170 9.25 0.99 -9.28
CA MET A 170 9.01 1.20 -7.84
C MET A 170 9.77 0.18 -6.99
N GLY A 171 9.75 -1.10 -7.40
CA GLY A 171 10.54 -2.14 -6.73
C GLY A 171 12.04 -1.91 -6.86
N ARG A 172 12.52 -1.49 -8.03
CA ARG A 172 13.94 -1.20 -8.24
C ARG A 172 14.46 -0.05 -7.38
N ASN A 173 13.60 0.91 -7.07
CA ASN A 173 13.94 2.04 -6.19
C ASN A 173 14.19 1.64 -4.73
N PHE A 174 13.96 0.37 -4.35
CA PHE A 174 14.31 -0.13 -3.02
C PHE A 174 15.78 0.12 -2.67
N HIS A 175 16.71 -0.09 -3.63
CA HIS A 175 18.13 0.19 -3.43
C HIS A 175 18.39 1.65 -3.02
N GLU A 176 17.93 2.61 -3.83
CA GLU A 176 18.21 4.03 -3.59
C GLU A 176 17.69 4.51 -2.23
N ARG A 177 16.55 3.97 -1.79
CA ARG A 177 15.93 4.31 -0.51
C ARG A 177 16.63 3.66 0.69
N ASN A 178 17.37 2.57 0.50
CA ASN A 178 17.90 1.74 1.60
C ASN A 178 19.43 1.57 1.58
N LYS A 179 20.15 2.15 0.62
CA LYS A 179 21.61 2.00 0.48
C LYS A 179 22.42 2.49 1.69
N GLU A 180 21.82 3.29 2.57
CA GLU A 180 22.44 3.82 3.79
C GLU A 180 22.12 3.00 5.05
N GLN A 181 21.29 1.96 4.93
CA GLN A 181 20.93 1.11 6.06
C GLN A 181 22.14 0.35 6.61
N GLN A 182 22.16 0.09 7.92
CA GLN A 182 23.30 -0.59 8.58
C GLN A 182 23.59 -1.96 7.97
N TRP A 183 22.55 -2.71 7.60
CA TRP A 183 22.67 -4.03 6.97
C TRP A 183 23.23 -3.95 5.54
N ALA A 184 23.12 -2.80 4.86
CA ALA A 184 23.65 -2.65 3.49
C ALA A 184 25.18 -2.75 3.45
N ASN A 185 25.87 -2.40 4.54
CA ASN A 185 27.33 -2.59 4.63
C ASN A 185 27.72 -4.06 4.69
N ALA A 186 26.92 -4.91 5.34
CA ALA A 186 27.18 -6.35 5.41
C ALA A 186 27.07 -7.03 4.04
N VAL A 187 26.28 -6.46 3.14
CA VAL A 187 26.09 -6.98 1.77
C VAL A 187 27.34 -6.78 0.91
N ARG A 188 28.18 -5.78 1.20
CA ARG A 188 29.38 -5.46 0.40
C ARG A 188 30.50 -6.48 0.50
N GLU A 189 30.38 -7.48 1.35
CA GLU A 189 31.37 -8.55 1.50
C GLU A 189 30.90 -9.85 0.83
N ILE A 190 29.69 -9.89 0.25
CA ILE A 190 29.13 -11.10 -0.35
C ILE A 190 29.53 -11.23 -1.83
N GLU A 191 30.33 -12.24 -2.16
CA GLU A 191 30.91 -12.43 -3.50
C GLU A 191 30.06 -13.31 -4.45
N LYS A 192 29.06 -14.04 -3.92
CA LYS A 192 28.23 -14.94 -4.73
C LYS A 192 26.77 -14.51 -4.73
N TYR A 193 26.15 -14.54 -5.91
CA TYR A 193 24.73 -14.19 -6.05
C TYR A 193 23.82 -15.10 -5.23
N GLY A 194 24.11 -16.41 -5.14
CA GLY A 194 23.34 -17.32 -4.29
C GLY A 194 23.34 -16.88 -2.82
N GLU A 195 24.53 -16.57 -2.28
CA GLU A 195 24.70 -16.10 -0.90
C GLU A 195 24.05 -14.72 -0.69
N LEU A 196 24.14 -13.84 -1.69
CA LEU A 196 23.54 -12.51 -1.65
C LEU A 196 22.01 -12.58 -1.53
N TYR A 197 21.37 -13.36 -2.41
CA TYR A 197 19.91 -13.48 -2.40
C TYR A 197 19.42 -14.25 -1.18
N SER A 198 20.18 -15.25 -0.69
CA SER A 198 19.91 -15.91 0.59
C SER A 198 19.95 -14.93 1.76
N PHE A 199 20.97 -14.06 1.83
CA PHE A 199 21.04 -13.02 2.86
C PHE A 199 19.82 -12.09 2.83
N PHE A 200 19.38 -11.69 1.64
CA PHE A 200 18.17 -10.88 1.52
C PHE A 200 16.91 -11.62 1.96
N SER A 201 16.72 -12.88 1.54
CA SER A 201 15.54 -13.66 1.90
C SER A 201 15.47 -14.02 3.39
N GLU A 202 16.61 -14.28 4.02
CA GLU A 202 16.68 -14.80 5.39
C GLU A 202 16.90 -13.69 6.43
N VAL A 203 17.58 -12.60 6.06
CA VAL A 203 17.96 -11.52 6.98
C VAL A 203 17.24 -10.22 6.65
N VAL A 204 17.35 -9.72 5.41
CA VAL A 204 16.86 -8.37 5.09
C VAL A 204 15.33 -8.32 5.08
N VAL A 205 14.69 -9.16 4.28
CA VAL A 205 13.23 -9.14 4.10
C VAL A 205 12.49 -9.34 5.43
N PRO A 206 12.78 -10.38 6.24
CA PRO A 206 12.03 -10.64 7.47
C PRO A 206 12.20 -9.58 8.55
N ASN A 207 13.35 -8.89 8.58
CA ASN A 207 13.66 -7.92 9.65
C ASN A 207 13.32 -6.47 9.29
N TYR A 208 13.40 -6.11 8.00
CA TYR A 208 13.30 -4.72 7.55
C TYR A 208 12.16 -4.47 6.55
N VAL A 209 11.55 -5.51 5.97
CA VAL A 209 10.49 -5.35 4.95
C VAL A 209 9.17 -5.97 5.42
N GLU A 210 9.10 -7.30 5.47
CA GLU A 210 7.89 -8.04 5.81
C GLU A 210 8.16 -9.50 6.20
N LYS A 211 7.18 -10.11 6.89
CA LYS A 211 7.15 -11.55 7.22
C LYS A 211 5.94 -12.28 6.62
N ASN A 212 5.44 -11.78 5.49
CA ASN A 212 4.24 -12.33 4.82
C ASN A 212 4.55 -13.51 3.90
N PHE A 213 5.80 -13.62 3.43
CA PHE A 213 6.25 -14.63 2.49
C PHE A 213 7.52 -15.29 2.99
N LYS A 214 7.62 -16.61 2.82
CA LYS A 214 8.85 -17.38 3.00
C LYS A 214 9.60 -17.42 1.69
N TRP A 215 10.73 -16.71 1.65
CA TRP A 215 11.59 -16.61 0.49
C TRP A 215 12.75 -17.60 0.57
N GLN A 216 13.09 -18.23 -0.54
CA GLN A 216 14.21 -19.19 -0.60
C GLN A 216 14.81 -19.26 -2.01
N VAL A 217 16.14 -19.33 -2.07
CA VAL A 217 16.89 -19.66 -3.29
C VAL A 217 16.76 -21.16 -3.54
N GLN A 218 16.08 -21.54 -4.61
CA GLN A 218 15.82 -22.94 -4.97
C GLN A 218 16.96 -23.56 -5.77
N LYS A 219 17.51 -22.79 -6.71
CA LYS A 219 18.51 -23.28 -7.65
C LYS A 219 19.46 -22.17 -8.02
N VAL A 220 20.75 -22.49 -8.08
CA VAL A 220 21.78 -21.63 -8.65
C VAL A 220 22.39 -22.38 -9.84
N GLU A 221 22.36 -21.75 -11.01
CA GLU A 221 22.90 -22.25 -12.25
C GLU A 221 23.97 -21.31 -12.78
N ASN A 222 24.69 -21.74 -13.82
CA ASN A 222 25.62 -20.85 -14.49
C ASN A 222 24.86 -19.72 -15.20
N GLY A 223 24.98 -18.50 -14.67
CA GLY A 223 24.36 -17.30 -15.22
C GLY A 223 22.91 -17.04 -14.78
N SER A 224 22.35 -17.83 -13.88
CA SER A 224 21.05 -17.51 -13.28
C SER A 224 20.82 -18.16 -11.92
N LEU A 225 19.86 -17.63 -11.16
CA LEU A 225 19.31 -18.29 -9.98
C LEU A 225 17.79 -18.23 -9.98
N ILE A 226 17.16 -19.16 -9.28
CA ILE A 226 15.72 -19.19 -9.07
C ILE A 226 15.46 -18.93 -7.59
N ILE A 227 14.65 -17.92 -7.31
CA ILE A 227 14.14 -17.60 -5.97
C ILE A 227 12.63 -17.78 -5.96
N THR A 228 12.11 -18.38 -4.89
CA THR A 228 10.67 -18.61 -4.70
C THR A 228 10.17 -17.95 -3.43
N GLY A 229 8.95 -17.43 -3.46
CA GLY A 229 8.25 -16.84 -2.33
C GLY A 229 6.92 -17.53 -2.10
N THR A 230 6.74 -18.14 -0.92
CA THR A 230 5.49 -18.80 -0.54
C THR A 230 4.76 -17.95 0.49
N PRO A 231 3.50 -17.51 0.26
CA PRO A 231 2.75 -16.76 1.25
C PRO A 231 2.51 -17.59 2.51
N GLU A 232 2.50 -16.95 3.67
CA GLU A 232 2.11 -17.60 4.92
C GLU A 232 0.65 -18.07 4.86
N VAL A 233 0.36 -19.25 5.41
CA VAL A 233 -1.01 -19.80 5.41
C VAL A 233 -1.96 -18.88 6.19
N GLU A 234 -1.52 -18.41 7.37
CA GLU A 234 -2.28 -17.47 8.21
C GLU A 234 -2.61 -16.16 7.48
N LEU A 235 -1.72 -15.69 6.59
CA LEU A 235 -1.97 -14.48 5.78
C LEU A 235 -3.17 -14.69 4.86
N LEU A 236 -3.21 -15.83 4.17
CA LEU A 236 -4.27 -16.18 3.24
C LEU A 236 -5.60 -16.42 3.95
N GLU A 237 -5.56 -17.04 5.14
CA GLU A 237 -6.75 -17.27 5.98
C GLU A 237 -7.34 -15.95 6.51
N MET A 238 -6.49 -15.02 6.95
CA MET A 238 -6.94 -13.78 7.58
C MET A 238 -7.34 -12.70 6.56
N LEU A 239 -6.65 -12.61 5.42
CA LEU A 239 -6.83 -11.52 4.45
C LEU A 239 -7.49 -11.97 3.13
N GLY A 240 -7.62 -13.28 2.89
CA GLY A 240 -8.19 -13.84 1.66
C GLY A 240 -7.19 -13.91 0.51
N LYS A 241 -7.14 -15.07 -0.17
CA LYS A 241 -6.22 -15.33 -1.29
C LYS A 241 -6.41 -14.31 -2.41
N GLU A 242 -7.65 -13.94 -2.71
CA GLU A 242 -8.01 -12.98 -3.75
C GLU A 242 -7.49 -11.56 -3.50
N ASN A 243 -7.27 -11.19 -2.23
CA ASN A 243 -6.75 -9.87 -1.86
C ASN A 243 -5.22 -9.88 -1.81
N VAL A 244 -4.62 -10.98 -1.39
CA VAL A 244 -3.16 -11.11 -1.23
C VAL A 244 -2.44 -11.44 -2.55
N CYS A 245 -2.98 -12.38 -3.32
CA CYS A 245 -2.34 -12.92 -4.52
C CYS A 245 -2.64 -12.04 -5.73
N LYS A 246 -2.00 -10.86 -5.79
CA LYS A 246 -2.13 -9.91 -6.90
C LYS A 246 -0.91 -9.91 -7.81
N LYS A 247 -1.16 -9.85 -9.12
CA LYS A 247 -0.11 -9.75 -10.13
C LYS A 247 0.69 -8.45 -10.02
N SER A 248 0.06 -7.36 -9.55
CA SER A 248 0.73 -6.09 -9.27
C SER A 248 1.86 -6.24 -8.25
N MET A 249 1.62 -6.99 -7.17
CA MET A 249 2.65 -7.31 -6.18
C MET A 249 3.77 -8.18 -6.76
N ALA A 250 3.44 -9.11 -7.65
CA ALA A 250 4.45 -9.94 -8.31
C ALA A 250 5.42 -9.09 -9.16
N HIS A 251 4.92 -8.06 -9.85
CA HIS A 251 5.76 -7.11 -10.60
C HIS A 251 6.61 -6.22 -9.68
N LEU A 252 6.04 -5.73 -8.58
CA LEU A 252 6.80 -5.00 -7.57
C LEU A 252 7.98 -5.82 -7.05
N ARG A 253 7.74 -7.08 -6.67
CA ARG A 253 8.76 -8.00 -6.18
C ARG A 253 9.82 -8.32 -7.23
N ALA A 254 9.45 -8.47 -8.51
CA ALA A 254 10.44 -8.59 -9.58
C ALA A 254 11.38 -7.37 -9.64
N GLY A 255 10.82 -6.16 -9.49
CA GLY A 255 11.58 -4.93 -9.38
C GLY A 255 12.53 -4.91 -8.19
N PHE A 256 12.03 -5.28 -7.00
CA PHE A 256 12.83 -5.40 -5.78
C PHE A 256 14.00 -6.37 -5.98
N LEU A 257 13.72 -7.59 -6.46
CA LEU A 257 14.73 -8.61 -6.71
C LEU A 257 15.77 -8.12 -7.73
N SER A 258 15.35 -7.42 -8.78
CA SER A 258 16.25 -6.83 -9.77
C SER A 258 17.28 -5.85 -9.15
N SER A 259 16.93 -5.19 -8.03
CA SER A 259 17.80 -4.20 -7.37
C SER A 259 18.79 -4.78 -6.36
N VAL A 260 18.63 -6.04 -5.94
CA VAL A 260 19.42 -6.65 -4.87
C VAL A 260 20.93 -6.59 -5.15
N ALA A 261 21.33 -6.83 -6.40
CA ALA A 261 22.74 -6.78 -6.79
C ALA A 261 23.39 -5.40 -6.65
N GLN A 262 22.59 -4.32 -6.65
CA GLN A 262 23.09 -2.95 -6.52
C GLN A 262 23.69 -2.68 -5.13
N PHE A 263 23.20 -3.35 -4.08
CA PHE A 263 23.79 -3.26 -2.74
C PHE A 263 25.22 -3.81 -2.68
N ALA A 264 25.58 -4.72 -3.61
CA ALA A 264 26.94 -5.22 -3.80
C ALA A 264 27.72 -4.44 -4.88
N GLY A 265 27.26 -3.24 -5.25
CA GLY A 265 27.92 -2.37 -6.23
C GLY A 265 27.82 -2.84 -7.68
N GLN A 266 26.90 -3.76 -7.99
CA GLN A 266 26.65 -4.22 -9.36
C GLN A 266 25.58 -3.38 -10.04
N ASP A 267 25.47 -3.52 -11.36
CA ASP A 267 24.32 -3.03 -12.10
C ASP A 267 23.06 -3.86 -11.75
N PRO A 268 21.84 -3.29 -11.82
CA PRO A 268 20.62 -4.03 -11.56
C PRO A 268 20.48 -5.22 -12.51
N LEU A 269 20.06 -6.36 -11.96
CA LEU A 269 19.88 -7.58 -12.72
C LEU A 269 18.47 -7.68 -13.29
N TRP A 270 18.27 -8.53 -14.29
CA TRP A 270 16.94 -8.82 -14.81
C TRP A 270 16.29 -9.95 -14.00
N ALA A 271 15.19 -9.63 -13.32
CA ALA A 271 14.29 -10.62 -12.71
C ALA A 271 13.10 -10.92 -13.64
N GLU A 272 13.01 -12.17 -14.08
CA GLU A 272 11.92 -12.74 -14.87
C GLU A 272 10.93 -13.45 -13.94
N LEU A 273 9.66 -13.04 -13.95
CA LEU A 273 8.59 -13.76 -13.26
C LEU A 273 8.25 -15.04 -14.05
N LEU A 274 8.46 -16.21 -13.44
CA LEU A 274 8.18 -17.51 -14.08
C LEU A 274 6.71 -17.91 -13.89
N TYR A 275 6.22 -17.80 -12.66
CA TYR A 275 4.83 -18.06 -12.28
C TYR A 275 4.49 -17.32 -10.98
N SER A 276 3.21 -17.04 -10.76
CA SER A 276 2.75 -16.28 -9.60
C SER A 276 1.57 -16.93 -8.88
N THR A 277 1.38 -16.56 -7.62
CA THR A 277 0.23 -16.99 -6.83
C THR A 277 -1.09 -16.44 -7.38
N ALA A 278 -1.03 -15.30 -8.09
CA ALA A 278 -2.17 -14.72 -8.79
C ALA A 278 -2.66 -15.59 -9.96
N ASP A 279 -1.77 -16.42 -10.54
CA ASP A 279 -2.12 -17.36 -11.61
C ASP A 279 -2.56 -18.74 -11.06
N GLY A 280 -2.75 -18.86 -9.74
CA GLY A 280 -3.25 -20.06 -9.07
C GLY A 280 -2.19 -20.97 -8.45
N TYR A 281 -0.90 -20.68 -8.63
CA TYR A 281 0.19 -21.44 -8.03
C TYR A 281 0.27 -21.23 -6.51
N ASP A 282 0.89 -22.17 -5.80
CA ASP A 282 1.07 -22.09 -4.33
C ASP A 282 2.19 -21.14 -3.92
N CYS A 283 3.12 -20.83 -4.83
CA CYS A 283 4.21 -19.88 -4.62
C CYS A 283 4.47 -19.05 -5.87
N GLU A 284 5.23 -17.98 -5.71
CA GLU A 284 5.77 -17.17 -6.80
C GLU A 284 7.21 -17.58 -7.06
N ALA A 285 7.63 -17.57 -8.32
CA ALA A 285 9.00 -17.88 -8.70
C ALA A 285 9.57 -16.87 -9.68
N TYR A 286 10.83 -16.52 -9.45
CA TYR A 286 11.57 -15.55 -10.24
C TYR A 286 12.90 -16.15 -10.66
N ARG A 287 13.26 -15.99 -11.93
CA ARG A 287 14.60 -16.23 -12.43
C ARG A 287 15.36 -14.92 -12.47
N ILE A 288 16.49 -14.87 -11.79
CA ILE A 288 17.40 -13.73 -11.82
C ILE A 288 18.56 -14.07 -12.74
N HIS A 289 18.75 -13.27 -13.78
CA HIS A 289 19.79 -13.48 -14.78
C HIS A 289 21.04 -12.65 -14.43
N PHE A 290 22.22 -13.26 -14.46
CA PHE A 290 23.50 -12.61 -14.19
C PHE A 290 24.64 -13.19 -15.04
N SER A 291 25.76 -12.48 -15.11
CA SER A 291 26.97 -12.96 -15.80
C SER A 291 28.13 -13.11 -14.81
N GLY A 292 28.63 -14.33 -14.63
CA GLY A 292 29.73 -14.62 -13.70
C GLY A 292 29.36 -14.40 -12.23
N ASP A 293 30.37 -14.23 -11.37
CA ASP A 293 30.22 -13.95 -9.94
C ASP A 293 30.01 -12.45 -9.65
N VAL A 294 29.72 -12.10 -8.38
CA VAL A 294 29.58 -10.69 -7.95
C VAL A 294 30.96 -10.03 -8.01
N LYS A 295 31.19 -9.14 -8.97
CA LYS A 295 32.48 -8.45 -9.13
C LYS A 295 32.44 -7.08 -8.49
N PHE A 296 32.92 -6.95 -7.25
CA PHE A 296 33.02 -5.63 -6.63
C PHE A 296 33.77 -4.65 -7.53
N ARG A 297 33.11 -3.55 -7.90
CA ARG A 297 33.83 -2.37 -8.36
C ARG A 297 34.59 -1.86 -7.14
N LYS A 298 35.87 -2.24 -7.01
CA LYS A 298 36.76 -1.62 -6.03
C LYS A 298 36.68 -0.12 -6.28
N ASN A 299 36.07 0.63 -5.36
CA ASN A 299 36.20 2.07 -5.34
C ASN A 299 37.70 2.35 -5.29
N ILE A 300 38.23 2.87 -6.40
CA ILE A 300 39.51 3.54 -6.39
C ILE A 300 39.27 4.78 -5.53
N MET A 301 39.79 4.76 -4.31
CA MET A 301 39.95 5.96 -3.49
C MET A 301 40.83 6.97 -4.23
#